data_AF-A0A1G1HL52-F1
#
_entry.id   AF-A0A1G1HL52-F1
#
_cell.length_a   1.000
_cell.length_b   1.000
_cell.length_c   1.000
_cell.angle_alpha   90.00
_cell.angle_beta   90.00
_cell.angle_gamma   90.00
#
_symmetry.space_group_name_H-M   'P 1'
#
loop_
_entity.id
_entity.type
_entity.pdbx_description
1 polymer ?
#
loop_
_entity_poly.entity_id
_entity_poly.type
_entity_poly.pdbx_seq_one_letter_code
_entity_poly.pdbx_strand_id
1 'polypeptide(L)'
;MPYIWSFKMQKRYFYTGFIFTTFMLTLYIVNNGVAIAHRGHDGPKKVFMEEGEALKTMMPEGGKIIKRKEILKKWKYNETLKKWGYSPEEGVYTYFISKDKEGKLLGILFIRSIEYKHGEIELAIGYDSNGYTKDIKILSCPAKYVTDITENIITNGFLENFLHLKTDNIIAKSKEYDKEPEDSIQSLIVKEIKGSAILIKIFQGL
;
A
#
# COMPACT_ATOMS: atom_id res chain seq x y z
N MET A 1 65.68 -20.59 -23.08
CA MET A 1 64.40 -21.33 -22.92
C MET A 1 63.56 -20.67 -21.83
N PRO A 2 62.55 -19.82 -22.15
CA PRO A 2 61.79 -19.10 -21.13
C PRO A 2 60.27 -19.35 -21.26
N TYR A 3 59.72 -20.44 -20.71
CA TYR A 3 58.26 -20.66 -20.77
C TYR A 3 57.64 -21.47 -19.60
N ILE A 4 58.28 -21.54 -18.42
CA ILE A 4 57.75 -22.36 -17.31
C ILE A 4 57.17 -21.51 -16.16
N TRP A 5 57.52 -20.23 -16.06
CA TRP A 5 57.08 -19.37 -14.95
C TRP A 5 55.67 -18.76 -15.12
N SER A 6 55.16 -18.65 -16.34
CA SER A 6 53.87 -18.01 -16.63
C SER A 6 52.64 -18.84 -16.18
N PHE A 7 52.74 -20.17 -16.22
CA PHE A 7 51.58 -21.06 -16.01
C PHE A 7 51.16 -21.23 -14.54
N LYS A 8 52.11 -21.13 -13.58
CA LYS A 8 51.82 -21.28 -12.14
C LYS A 8 51.13 -20.05 -11.55
N MET A 9 51.47 -18.85 -12.04
CA MET A 9 50.85 -17.61 -11.57
C MET A 9 49.39 -17.50 -12.04
N GLN A 10 49.13 -17.87 -13.31
CA GLN A 10 47.77 -17.86 -13.89
C GLN A 10 46.80 -18.78 -13.14
N LYS A 11 47.22 -19.99 -12.73
CA LYS A 11 46.38 -20.90 -11.94
C LYS A 11 45.99 -20.31 -10.58
N ARG A 12 46.91 -19.64 -9.88
CA ARG A 12 46.62 -19.02 -8.57
C ARG A 12 45.53 -17.96 -8.67
N TYR A 13 45.63 -17.03 -9.63
CA TYR A 13 44.59 -16.01 -9.83
C TYR A 13 43.24 -16.60 -10.24
N PHE A 14 43.24 -17.70 -11.00
CA PHE A 14 42.01 -18.41 -11.38
C PHE A 14 41.31 -19.03 -10.16
N TYR A 15 42.07 -19.68 -9.26
CA TYR A 15 41.52 -20.26 -8.03
C TYR A 15 41.02 -19.17 -7.06
N THR A 16 41.76 -18.07 -6.90
CA THR A 16 41.32 -16.96 -6.03
C THR A 16 40.06 -16.29 -6.58
N GLY A 17 39.97 -16.08 -7.89
CA GLY A 17 38.77 -15.56 -8.54
C GLY A 17 37.56 -16.50 -8.39
N PHE A 18 37.77 -17.81 -8.54
CA PHE A 18 36.71 -18.81 -8.37
C PHE A 18 36.18 -18.90 -6.94
N ILE A 19 37.05 -18.80 -5.93
CA ILE A 19 36.63 -18.77 -4.52
C ILE A 19 35.83 -17.49 -4.23
N PHE A 20 36.27 -16.35 -4.75
CA PHE A 20 35.58 -15.08 -4.52
C PHE A 20 34.19 -15.04 -5.18
N THR A 21 34.07 -15.57 -6.41
CA THR A 21 32.79 -15.62 -7.12
C THR A 21 31.82 -16.61 -6.47
N THR A 22 32.29 -17.77 -6.04
CA THR A 22 31.44 -18.74 -5.32
C THR A 22 30.99 -18.21 -3.96
N PHE A 23 31.87 -17.52 -3.22
CA PHE A 23 31.50 -16.89 -1.95
C PHE A 23 30.45 -15.78 -2.14
N MET A 24 30.61 -14.91 -3.15
CA MET A 24 29.63 -13.87 -3.48
C MET A 24 28.29 -14.46 -3.95
N LEU A 25 28.33 -15.53 -4.75
CA LEU A 25 27.12 -16.22 -5.19
C LEU A 25 26.38 -16.87 -4.01
N THR A 26 27.11 -17.46 -3.05
CA THR A 26 26.53 -18.06 -1.84
C THR A 26 25.89 -16.99 -0.95
N LEU A 27 26.56 -15.85 -0.75
CA LEU A 27 25.99 -14.69 -0.04
C LEU A 27 24.73 -14.15 -0.72
N TYR A 28 24.73 -14.07 -2.05
CA TYR A 28 23.56 -13.65 -2.82
C TYR A 28 22.38 -14.61 -2.66
N ILE A 29 22.62 -15.93 -2.68
CA ILE A 29 21.58 -16.94 -2.50
C ILE A 29 21.04 -16.94 -1.07
N VAL A 30 21.89 -16.81 -0.05
CA VAL A 30 21.45 -16.75 1.35
C VAL A 30 20.63 -15.48 1.61
N ASN A 31 21.07 -14.32 1.09
CA ASN A 31 20.37 -13.06 1.31
C ASN A 31 19.01 -12.99 0.58
N ASN A 32 18.91 -13.55 -0.63
CA ASN A 32 17.63 -13.63 -1.35
C ASN A 32 16.71 -14.76 -0.87
N GLY A 33 17.28 -15.87 -0.34
CA GLY A 33 16.50 -16.99 0.19
C GLY A 33 15.70 -16.61 1.44
N VAL A 34 16.28 -15.77 2.31
CA VAL A 34 15.57 -15.24 3.50
C VAL A 34 14.38 -14.38 3.08
N ALA A 35 14.53 -13.50 2.08
CA ALA A 35 13.42 -12.66 1.59
C ALA A 35 12.26 -13.46 0.98
N ILE A 36 12.52 -14.66 0.42
CA ILE A 36 11.50 -15.53 -0.17
C ILE A 36 10.79 -16.37 0.92
N ALA A 37 11.52 -16.80 1.96
CA ALA A 37 10.93 -17.56 3.08
C ALA A 37 9.93 -16.73 3.90
N HIS A 38 10.15 -15.41 4.02
CA HIS A 38 9.22 -14.53 4.73
C HIS A 38 7.90 -14.27 3.97
N ARG A 39 7.86 -14.38 2.63
CA ARG A 39 6.62 -14.26 1.84
C ARG A 39 5.73 -15.52 1.88
N GLY A 40 6.31 -16.68 2.21
CA GLY A 40 5.57 -17.95 2.27
C GLY A 40 4.84 -18.20 3.59
N HIS A 41 4.92 -17.29 4.55
CA HIS A 41 4.35 -17.46 5.90
C HIS A 41 3.08 -16.63 6.15
N ASP A 42 2.58 -15.93 5.13
CA ASP A 42 1.25 -15.36 5.18
C ASP A 42 0.25 -16.51 5.08
N GLY A 43 -0.34 -16.88 6.22
CA GLY A 43 -1.36 -17.93 6.30
C GLY A 43 -2.55 -17.65 5.37
N PRO A 44 -3.54 -18.58 5.32
CA PRO A 44 -4.68 -18.43 4.42
C PRO A 44 -5.36 -17.07 4.59
N LYS A 45 -5.60 -16.36 3.48
CA LYS A 45 -6.36 -15.10 3.47
C LYS A 45 -7.85 -15.38 3.34
N LYS A 46 -8.67 -14.67 4.11
CA LYS A 46 -10.11 -14.56 3.92
C LYS A 46 -10.39 -13.38 3.01
N VAL A 47 -11.02 -13.65 1.88
CA VAL A 47 -11.56 -12.61 0.98
C VAL A 47 -13.02 -12.34 1.38
N PHE A 48 -13.32 -11.07 1.62
CA PHE A 48 -14.68 -10.55 1.81
C PHE A 48 -15.25 -10.02 0.50
N MET A 49 -14.41 -9.41 -0.33
CA MET A 49 -14.77 -8.83 -1.62
C MET A 49 -13.56 -8.82 -2.55
N GLU A 50 -13.75 -9.25 -3.79
CA GLU A 50 -12.70 -9.21 -4.82
C GLU A 50 -12.47 -7.77 -5.33
N GLU A 51 -11.25 -7.44 -5.76
CA GLU A 51 -10.93 -6.12 -6.35
C GLU A 51 -11.88 -5.76 -7.50
N GLY A 52 -12.20 -6.72 -8.37
CA GLY A 52 -13.13 -6.51 -9.49
C GLY A 52 -14.55 -6.17 -9.03
N GLU A 53 -15.00 -6.75 -7.92
CA GLU A 53 -16.30 -6.44 -7.33
C GLU A 53 -16.28 -5.07 -6.64
N ALA A 54 -15.19 -4.71 -5.96
CA ALA A 54 -15.00 -3.39 -5.38
C ALA A 54 -15.04 -2.29 -6.46
N LEU A 55 -14.34 -2.50 -7.59
CA LEU A 55 -14.38 -1.58 -8.73
C LEU A 55 -15.78 -1.45 -9.32
N LYS A 56 -16.55 -2.54 -9.36
CA LYS A 56 -17.91 -2.53 -9.90
C LYS A 56 -18.91 -1.84 -8.96
N THR A 57 -18.76 -2.02 -7.65
CA THR A 57 -19.78 -1.61 -6.66
C THR A 57 -19.48 -0.27 -6.00
N MET A 58 -18.21 0.11 -5.86
CA MET A 58 -17.79 1.33 -5.17
C MET A 58 -17.54 2.50 -6.13
N MET A 59 -17.37 2.24 -7.43
CA MET A 59 -17.20 3.30 -8.43
C MET A 59 -18.54 3.73 -9.03
N PRO A 60 -18.71 5.01 -9.38
CA PRO A 60 -19.92 5.47 -10.05
C PRO A 60 -20.18 4.73 -11.37
N GLU A 61 -21.43 4.30 -11.55
CA GLU A 61 -21.89 3.62 -12.75
C GLU A 61 -21.76 4.50 -14.01
N GLY A 62 -21.65 3.85 -15.18
CA GLY A 62 -21.62 4.52 -16.47
C GLY A 62 -20.32 5.23 -16.81
N GLY A 63 -19.37 5.32 -15.87
CA GLY A 63 -18.05 5.89 -16.12
C GLY A 63 -17.01 4.89 -16.61
N LYS A 64 -16.09 5.36 -17.45
CA LYS A 64 -14.89 4.61 -17.84
C LYS A 64 -13.91 4.60 -16.67
N ILE A 65 -13.62 3.40 -16.15
CA ILE A 65 -12.63 3.20 -15.09
C ILE A 65 -11.22 3.20 -15.69
N ILE A 66 -10.31 3.95 -15.08
CA ILE A 66 -8.91 4.11 -15.50
C ILE A 66 -8.01 3.90 -14.28
N LYS A 67 -7.05 2.99 -14.40
CA LYS A 67 -5.97 2.83 -13.41
C LYS A 67 -4.94 3.94 -13.57
N ARG A 68 -4.63 4.63 -12.48
CA ARG A 68 -3.66 5.73 -12.38
C ARG A 68 -2.48 5.29 -11.53
N LYS A 69 -1.30 5.79 -11.88
CA LYS A 69 -0.05 5.58 -11.15
C LYS A 69 0.63 6.94 -11.02
N GLU A 70 0.70 7.47 -9.81
CA GLU A 70 1.22 8.82 -9.55
C GLU A 70 2.28 8.79 -8.45
N ILE A 71 3.25 9.72 -8.55
CA ILE A 71 4.41 9.75 -7.66
C ILE A 71 4.22 10.90 -6.67
N LEU A 72 4.16 10.56 -5.37
CA LEU A 72 4.29 11.54 -4.31
C LEU A 72 5.78 11.88 -4.16
N LYS A 73 6.17 13.07 -4.62
CA LYS A 73 7.57 13.54 -4.54
C LYS A 73 7.90 14.08 -3.15
N LYS A 74 9.16 13.98 -2.73
CA LYS A 74 9.68 14.52 -1.44
C LYS A 74 9.24 15.93 -1.08
N TRP A 75 9.21 16.85 -2.03
CA TRP A 75 8.81 18.23 -1.75
C TRP A 75 7.32 18.34 -1.38
N LYS A 76 6.45 17.58 -2.06
CA LYS A 76 5.03 17.49 -1.70
C LYS A 76 4.84 16.82 -0.34
N TYR A 77 5.58 15.75 -0.07
CA TYR A 77 5.63 15.12 1.25
C TYR A 77 5.98 16.12 2.37
N ASN A 78 6.98 16.97 2.16
CA ASN A 78 7.36 17.98 3.14
C ASN A 78 6.29 19.09 3.30
N GLU A 79 5.64 19.49 2.20
CA GLU A 79 4.52 20.45 2.25
C GLU A 79 3.33 19.89 3.06
N THR A 80 2.96 18.63 2.83
CA THR A 80 1.84 17.98 3.52
C THR A 80 2.13 17.75 4.99
N LEU A 81 3.34 17.33 5.35
CA LEU A 81 3.77 17.28 6.75
C LEU A 81 3.62 18.62 7.46
N LYS A 82 4.07 19.72 6.83
CA LYS A 82 3.94 21.07 7.40
C LYS A 82 2.48 21.49 7.56
N LYS A 83 1.63 21.14 6.59
CA LYS A 83 0.23 21.57 6.57
C LYS A 83 -0.66 20.76 7.52
N TRP A 84 -0.46 19.45 7.60
CA TRP A 84 -1.38 18.53 8.28
C TRP A 84 -0.76 17.75 9.43
N GLY A 85 0.55 17.92 9.68
CA GLY A 85 1.30 17.14 10.68
C GLY A 85 1.50 15.68 10.28
N TYR A 86 1.11 15.29 9.07
CA TYR A 86 1.18 13.93 8.55
C TYR A 86 1.28 13.94 7.03
N SER A 87 1.98 12.95 6.48
CA SER A 87 2.00 12.67 5.06
C SER A 87 2.07 11.16 4.82
N PRO A 88 1.35 10.63 3.82
CA PRO A 88 1.69 9.34 3.21
C PRO A 88 3.17 9.32 2.82
N GLU A 89 3.79 8.15 2.84
CA GLU A 89 5.20 7.97 2.50
C GLU A 89 5.56 8.45 1.08
N GLU A 90 6.79 8.91 0.88
CA GLU A 90 7.28 9.20 -0.46
C GLU A 90 7.25 7.93 -1.32
N GLY A 91 6.70 8.01 -2.54
CA GLY A 91 6.63 6.82 -3.38
C GLY A 91 5.60 6.88 -4.48
N VAL A 92 5.33 5.70 -5.05
CA VAL A 92 4.41 5.55 -6.18
C VAL A 92 3.09 4.97 -5.71
N TYR A 93 2.01 5.68 -5.99
CA TYR A 93 0.66 5.36 -5.58
C TYR A 93 -0.16 4.95 -6.79
N THR A 94 -0.86 3.83 -6.65
CA THR A 94 -1.79 3.32 -7.66
C THR A 94 -3.21 3.47 -7.15
N TYR A 95 -4.10 3.95 -7.99
CA TYR A 95 -5.51 4.16 -7.67
C TYR A 95 -6.35 4.15 -8.95
N PHE A 96 -7.67 4.15 -8.82
CA PHE A 96 -8.59 4.13 -9.96
C PHE A 96 -9.41 5.41 -9.99
N ILE A 97 -9.69 5.90 -11.20
CA ILE A 97 -10.62 7.01 -11.42
C ILE A 97 -11.73 6.56 -12.37
N SER A 98 -12.94 7.07 -12.16
CA SER A 98 -14.07 6.93 -13.07
C SER A 98 -14.30 8.25 -13.77
N LYS A 99 -14.42 8.24 -15.10
CA LYS A 99 -14.72 9.43 -15.90
C LYS A 99 -15.94 9.22 -16.78
N ASP A 100 -16.75 10.25 -16.95
CA ASP A 100 -17.85 10.21 -17.93
C ASP A 100 -17.33 10.31 -19.38
N LYS A 101 -18.27 10.34 -20.33
CA LYS A 101 -17.98 10.44 -21.78
C LYS A 101 -17.30 11.76 -22.15
N GLU A 102 -17.49 12.81 -21.36
CA GLU A 102 -16.91 14.15 -21.55
C GLU A 102 -15.55 14.29 -20.85
N GLY A 103 -15.12 13.27 -20.10
CA GLY A 103 -13.85 13.23 -19.40
C GLY A 103 -13.88 13.85 -17.99
N LYS A 104 -15.07 14.22 -17.49
CA LYS A 104 -15.28 14.71 -16.13
C LYS A 104 -15.07 13.59 -15.14
N LEU A 105 -14.36 13.89 -14.05
CA LEU A 105 -14.19 12.95 -12.94
C LEU A 105 -15.54 12.68 -12.26
N LEU A 106 -15.88 11.42 -12.08
CA LEU A 106 -17.07 10.96 -11.37
C LEU A 106 -16.73 10.44 -9.97
N GLY A 107 -15.61 9.73 -9.83
CA GLY A 107 -15.18 9.15 -8.56
C GLY A 107 -13.77 8.58 -8.62
N ILE A 108 -13.26 8.26 -7.43
CA ILE A 108 -11.90 7.78 -7.20
C ILE A 108 -11.97 6.58 -6.26
N LEU A 109 -11.18 5.54 -6.48
CA LEU A 109 -11.02 4.41 -5.57
C LEU A 109 -9.54 4.13 -5.30
N PHE A 110 -9.18 4.12 -4.03
CA PHE A 110 -7.90 3.58 -3.57
C PHE A 110 -8.10 2.15 -3.08
N ILE A 111 -7.17 1.26 -3.42
CA ILE A 111 -7.03 -0.05 -2.79
C ILE A 111 -5.65 -0.06 -2.15
N ARG A 112 -5.61 -0.28 -0.83
CA ARG A 112 -4.43 -0.12 0.02
C ARG A 112 -4.18 -1.43 0.76
N SER A 113 -2.92 -1.83 0.82
CA SER A 113 -2.49 -2.94 1.68
C SER A 113 -1.97 -2.37 2.99
N ILE A 114 -2.49 -2.88 4.10
CA ILE A 114 -2.10 -2.54 5.46
C ILE A 114 -1.36 -3.73 6.05
N GLU A 115 -0.07 -3.57 6.31
CA GLU A 115 0.69 -4.57 7.05
C GLU A 115 0.20 -4.62 8.50
N TYR A 116 -0.28 -5.79 8.93
CA TYR A 116 -0.79 -6.01 10.28
C TYR A 116 -0.24 -7.32 10.86
N LYS A 117 0.79 -7.18 11.71
CA LYS A 117 1.49 -8.25 12.45
C LYS A 117 2.10 -9.34 11.56
N HIS A 118 1.27 -10.22 11.00
CA HIS A 118 1.69 -11.43 10.28
C HIS A 118 0.85 -11.62 9.01
N GLY A 119 0.73 -10.55 8.24
CA GLY A 119 0.02 -10.53 6.98
C GLY A 119 -0.58 -9.17 6.68
N GLU A 120 -1.31 -9.11 5.57
CA GLU A 120 -1.82 -7.87 5.00
C GLU A 120 -3.35 -7.83 4.99
N ILE A 121 -3.91 -6.68 5.37
CA ILE A 121 -5.32 -6.35 5.23
C ILE A 121 -5.47 -5.47 4.00
N GLU A 122 -6.35 -5.84 3.08
CA GLU A 122 -6.67 -5.01 1.92
C GLU A 122 -7.90 -4.14 2.21
N LEU A 123 -7.74 -2.84 2.04
CA LEU A 123 -8.74 -1.81 2.30
C LEU A 123 -9.04 -1.04 1.00
N ALA A 124 -10.31 -0.95 0.65
CA ALA A 124 -10.81 -0.12 -0.45
C ALA A 124 -11.47 1.15 0.09
N ILE A 125 -11.16 2.30 -0.52
CA ILE A 125 -11.61 3.63 -0.07
C ILE A 125 -12.07 4.43 -1.29
N GLY A 126 -13.39 4.62 -1.41
CA GLY A 126 -14.06 5.29 -2.53
C GLY A 126 -14.43 6.73 -2.21
N TYR A 127 -14.23 7.62 -3.18
CA TYR A 127 -14.56 9.04 -3.09
C TYR A 127 -15.36 9.49 -4.31
N ASP A 128 -16.23 10.46 -4.14
CA ASP A 128 -16.87 11.15 -5.25
C ASP A 128 -15.97 12.23 -5.87
N SER A 129 -16.47 12.85 -6.94
CA SER A 129 -15.79 13.93 -7.65
C SER A 129 -15.58 15.22 -6.86
N ASN A 130 -16.21 15.35 -5.69
CA ASN A 130 -16.09 16.50 -4.80
C ASN A 130 -15.21 16.20 -3.58
N GLY A 131 -14.59 15.01 -3.51
CA GLY A 131 -13.74 14.60 -2.41
C GLY A 131 -14.49 14.16 -1.15
N TYR A 132 -15.78 13.80 -1.27
CA TYR A 132 -16.48 13.13 -0.17
C TYR A 132 -16.27 11.63 -0.25
N THR A 133 -16.02 11.00 0.89
CA THR A 133 -15.97 9.54 0.96
C THR A 133 -17.35 8.95 0.69
N LYS A 134 -17.42 8.04 -0.28
CA LYS A 134 -18.65 7.37 -0.71
C LYS A 134 -18.81 6.00 -0.09
N ASP A 135 -17.72 5.24 -0.01
CA ASP A 135 -17.73 3.86 0.45
C ASP A 135 -16.34 3.49 0.99
N ILE A 136 -16.27 2.61 1.98
CA ILE A 136 -15.03 2.05 2.54
C ILE A 136 -15.27 0.58 2.88
N LYS A 137 -14.43 -0.32 2.39
CA LYS A 137 -14.59 -1.77 2.61
C LYS A 137 -13.27 -2.47 2.86
N ILE A 138 -13.28 -3.45 3.76
CA ILE A 138 -12.21 -4.45 3.85
C ILE A 138 -12.44 -5.47 2.73
N LEU A 139 -11.45 -5.62 1.85
CA LEU A 139 -11.49 -6.58 0.75
C LEU A 139 -11.02 -7.95 1.21
N SER A 140 -9.92 -8.00 1.96
CA SER A 140 -9.34 -9.25 2.45
C SER A 140 -8.54 -9.05 3.72
N CYS A 141 -8.33 -10.12 4.48
CA CYS A 141 -7.43 -10.15 5.63
C CYS A 141 -6.89 -11.56 5.89
N PRO A 142 -5.84 -11.73 6.70
CA PRO A 142 -5.41 -13.05 7.17
C PRO A 142 -6.53 -13.74 7.96
N ALA A 143 -6.77 -15.03 7.73
CA ALA A 143 -7.89 -15.78 8.33
C ALA A 143 -7.93 -15.69 9.87
N LYS A 144 -6.78 -15.61 10.52
CA LYS A 144 -6.66 -15.47 11.98
C LYS A 144 -7.16 -14.14 12.54
N TYR A 145 -7.33 -13.11 11.70
CA TYR A 145 -7.83 -11.80 12.10
C TYR A 145 -9.28 -11.55 11.66
N VAL A 146 -9.95 -12.55 11.07
CA VAL A 146 -11.33 -12.39 10.57
C VAL A 146 -12.29 -12.00 11.67
N THR A 147 -12.23 -12.67 12.83
CA THR A 147 -13.09 -12.36 13.98
C THR A 147 -12.84 -10.94 14.48
N ASP A 148 -11.58 -10.57 14.70
CA ASP A 148 -11.17 -9.23 15.16
C ASP A 148 -11.64 -8.13 14.18
N ILE A 149 -11.42 -8.30 12.88
CA ILE A 149 -11.89 -7.36 11.86
C ILE A 149 -13.41 -7.31 11.79
N THR A 150 -14.07 -8.47 11.85
CA THR A 150 -15.52 -8.51 11.73
C THR A 150 -16.16 -7.80 12.91
N GLU A 151 -15.74 -8.09 14.13
CA GLU A 151 -16.32 -7.52 15.34
C GLU A 151 -15.92 -6.05 15.54
N ASN A 152 -14.65 -5.69 15.33
CA ASN A 152 -14.12 -4.37 15.69
C ASN A 152 -14.06 -3.36 14.54
N ILE A 153 -14.31 -3.79 13.29
CA ILE A 153 -14.26 -2.90 12.11
C ILE A 153 -15.56 -2.96 11.31
N ILE A 154 -16.07 -4.16 11.01
CA ILE A 154 -17.21 -4.33 10.10
C ILE A 154 -18.55 -4.19 10.84
N THR A 155 -18.80 -5.04 11.83
CA THR A 155 -20.10 -5.16 12.51
C THR A 155 -20.36 -4.00 13.47
N ASN A 156 -19.33 -3.40 14.07
CA ASN A 156 -19.50 -2.25 14.95
C ASN A 156 -19.67 -0.90 14.22
N GLY A 157 -19.70 -0.90 12.88
CA GLY A 157 -19.87 0.32 12.09
C GLY A 157 -18.68 1.28 12.13
N PHE A 158 -17.48 0.81 12.51
CA PHE A 158 -16.29 1.67 12.63
C PHE A 158 -16.02 2.49 11.37
N LEU A 159 -16.09 1.86 10.19
CA LEU A 159 -15.85 2.53 8.90
C LEU A 159 -16.93 3.56 8.54
N GLU A 160 -18.16 3.39 9.04
CA GLU A 160 -19.29 4.30 8.77
C GLU A 160 -19.00 5.71 9.31
N ASN A 161 -18.18 5.80 10.36
CA ASN A 161 -17.73 7.07 10.93
C ASN A 161 -16.96 7.96 9.94
N PHE A 162 -16.48 7.41 8.83
CA PHE A 162 -15.71 8.12 7.80
C PHE A 162 -16.50 8.32 6.50
N LEU A 163 -17.70 7.76 6.38
CA LEU A 163 -18.55 7.94 5.21
C LEU A 163 -19.10 9.36 5.14
N HIS A 164 -19.29 9.85 3.91
CA HIS A 164 -19.83 11.18 3.60
C HIS A 164 -19.04 12.36 4.18
N LEU A 165 -17.82 12.11 4.67
CA LEU A 165 -16.92 13.16 5.10
C LEU A 165 -16.11 13.67 3.91
N LYS A 166 -15.91 14.98 3.87
CA LYS A 166 -14.96 15.62 2.94
C LYS A 166 -13.53 15.35 3.37
N THR A 167 -12.58 15.36 2.43
CA THR A 167 -11.14 15.10 2.70
C THR A 167 -10.57 15.86 3.91
N ASP A 168 -10.90 17.15 4.09
CA ASP A 168 -10.42 17.93 5.25
C ASP A 168 -11.03 17.44 6.58
N ASN A 169 -12.30 17.03 6.58
CA ASN A 169 -12.98 16.50 7.76
C ASN A 169 -12.44 15.13 8.15
N ILE A 170 -12.04 14.30 7.17
CA ILE A 170 -11.36 13.03 7.41
C ILE A 170 -10.01 13.29 8.10
N ILE A 171 -9.22 14.22 7.59
CA ILE A 171 -7.91 14.58 8.18
C ILE A 171 -8.09 15.10 9.61
N ALA A 172 -9.11 15.93 9.86
CA ALA A 172 -9.40 16.42 11.20
C ALA A 172 -9.85 15.28 12.14
N LYS A 173 -10.83 14.46 11.72
CA LYS A 173 -11.38 13.35 12.50
C LYS A 173 -10.33 12.28 12.81
N SER A 174 -9.39 12.04 11.90
CA SER A 174 -8.31 11.06 12.12
C SER A 174 -7.47 11.34 13.36
N LYS A 175 -7.40 12.60 13.83
CA LYS A 175 -6.67 12.97 15.04
C LYS A 175 -7.26 12.41 16.32
N GLU A 176 -8.54 12.02 16.30
CA GLU A 176 -9.19 11.34 17.44
C GLU A 176 -8.51 10.00 17.74
N TYR A 177 -7.91 9.38 16.71
CA TYR A 177 -7.24 8.09 16.77
C TYR A 177 -5.73 8.19 17.01
N ASP A 178 -5.17 9.41 17.13
CA ASP A 178 -3.76 9.59 17.51
C ASP A 178 -3.50 9.15 18.98
N LYS A 179 -4.56 8.87 19.75
CA LYS A 179 -4.49 8.35 21.13
C LYS A 179 -4.51 6.83 21.22
N GLU A 180 -4.95 6.15 20.17
CA GLU A 180 -4.97 4.70 20.11
C GLU A 180 -3.55 4.16 19.93
N PRO A 181 -3.24 2.91 20.36
CA PRO A 181 -1.95 2.30 20.09
C PRO A 181 -1.63 2.34 18.59
N GLU A 182 -0.40 2.74 18.22
CA GLU A 182 -0.02 2.92 16.81
C GLU A 182 -0.14 1.63 16.00
N ASP A 183 0.02 0.48 16.65
CA ASP A 183 -0.09 -0.86 16.07
C ASP A 183 -1.51 -1.45 16.16
N SER A 184 -2.48 -0.71 16.69
CA SER A 184 -3.87 -1.12 16.68
C SER A 184 -4.42 -1.14 15.25
N ILE A 185 -5.30 -2.10 14.96
CA ILE A 185 -5.91 -2.23 13.63
C ILE A 185 -6.72 -0.98 13.24
N GLN A 186 -7.36 -0.33 14.20
CA GLN A 186 -8.11 0.90 13.99
C GLN A 186 -7.16 2.05 13.61
N SER A 187 -6.07 2.25 14.35
CA SER A 187 -5.05 3.27 14.03
C SER A 187 -4.48 3.08 12.63
N LEU A 188 -4.16 1.84 12.26
CA LEU A 188 -3.60 1.51 10.94
C LEU A 188 -4.59 1.77 9.80
N ILE A 189 -5.86 1.38 9.97
CA ILE A 189 -6.92 1.68 8.99
C ILE A 189 -7.14 3.19 8.86
N VAL A 190 -7.20 3.91 9.98
CA VAL A 190 -7.39 5.38 9.97
C VAL A 190 -6.21 6.09 9.31
N LYS A 191 -4.99 5.61 9.53
CA LYS A 191 -3.79 6.11 8.86
C LYS A 191 -3.90 6.00 7.33
N GLU A 192 -4.42 4.89 6.82
CA GLU A 192 -4.65 4.74 5.37
C GLU A 192 -5.80 5.61 4.86
N ILE A 193 -6.91 5.75 5.60
CA ILE A 193 -8.03 6.64 5.23
C ILE A 193 -7.60 8.12 5.21
N LYS A 194 -6.84 8.55 6.21
CA LYS A 194 -6.20 9.87 6.26
C LYS A 194 -5.22 10.04 5.10
N GLY A 195 -4.43 9.00 4.83
CA GLY A 195 -3.47 8.97 3.75
C GLY A 195 -4.10 9.16 2.38
N SER A 196 -5.15 8.39 2.05
CA SER A 196 -5.87 8.51 0.78
C SER A 196 -6.54 9.88 0.62
N ALA A 197 -7.11 10.44 1.70
CA ALA A 197 -7.67 11.79 1.67
C ALA A 197 -6.61 12.84 1.30
N ILE A 198 -5.40 12.73 1.86
CA ILE A 198 -4.28 13.61 1.51
C ILE A 198 -3.83 13.39 0.06
N LEU A 199 -3.70 12.14 -0.38
CA LEU A 199 -3.29 11.83 -1.76
C LEU A 199 -4.26 12.42 -2.78
N ILE A 200 -5.57 12.35 -2.52
CA ILE A 200 -6.59 12.95 -3.39
C ILE A 200 -6.40 14.46 -3.49
N LYS A 201 -6.16 15.14 -2.36
CA LYS A 201 -5.86 16.57 -2.36
C LYS A 201 -4.63 16.91 -3.20
N ILE A 202 -3.59 16.06 -3.16
CA ILE A 202 -2.34 16.29 -3.92
C ILE A 202 -2.53 16.00 -5.42
N PHE A 203 -3.12 14.86 -5.75
CA PHE A 203 -3.16 14.34 -7.11
C PHE A 203 -4.32 14.91 -7.93
N GLN A 204 -5.46 15.15 -7.30
CA GLN A 204 -6.70 15.57 -7.96
C GLN A 204 -7.16 16.98 -7.54
N GLY A 205 -6.59 17.54 -6.46
CA GLY A 205 -6.95 18.89 -5.99
C GLY A 205 -8.31 18.96 -5.27
N LEU A 206 -8.81 17.84 -4.72
CA LEU A 206 -10.14 17.73 -4.07
C LEU A 206 -10.07 17.76 -2.54
#